data_AF-A0AB73LZM3-F1
#
_entry.id   AF-A0AB73LZM3-F1
#
_cell.length_a   1.000
_cell.length_b   1.000
_cell.length_c   1.000
_cell.angle_alpha   90.00
_cell.angle_beta   90.00
_cell.angle_gamma   90.00
#
_symmetry.space_group_name_H-M   'P 1'
#
loop_
_entity.id
_entity.type
_entity.pdbx_description
1 polymer ?
#
loop_
_entity_poly.entity_id
_entity_poly.type
_entity_poly.pdbx_seq_one_letter_code
_entity_poly.pdbx_strand_id
1 'polypeptide(L)'
;MRAARTASLNLREHWKNRRPGVADAEEMRVWPLVLRSLALNLRSGMSLHEAVQSLSYPEEHPRIGEDIRRFIRALETAAAWGLSPHLACEQVLDEDERSLRPHSRERLRDLSLSLRMSENAGAPLATSLERAAEHAEERIDALLGRQSALAAPRATGRILSWLPLIGLGLGMLMGSDPLGVLTGSVAGALAGLLGLALALIGRGWTARLMRRAEEESEGRSSPAAQPVRLGGHLAREPTGREGRRFGSLGHASLGHTEACAPPGVDTALMLELLAAQLRAGLSPLSALTALAEALNSGQLRAICRRLQMGATWEAAWAGTATGSWGPLRDALAPAYTAGSPSAPLLRALADAQRLSERRAAERAAGKLSVALVVPLGLCSLPAFICLGIVPILISLLPTLTG
;
A
#
# COMPACT_ATOMS: atom_id res chain seq x y z
N MET A 1 -7.10 -9.89 46.36
CA MET A 1 -6.48 -8.77 45.60
C MET A 1 -5.60 -9.19 44.40
N ARG A 2 -4.99 -10.40 44.34
CA ARG A 2 -4.19 -10.83 43.16
C ARG A 2 -5.02 -11.17 41.90
N ALA A 3 -6.22 -11.74 42.05
CA ALA A 3 -7.08 -12.15 40.93
C ALA A 3 -7.67 -10.98 40.11
N ALA A 4 -7.90 -9.82 40.73
CA ALA A 4 -8.39 -8.62 40.04
C ALA A 4 -7.29 -7.93 39.21
N ARG A 5 -6.01 -8.13 39.56
CA ARG A 5 -4.85 -7.60 38.81
C ARG A 5 -4.54 -8.44 37.56
N THR A 6 -4.71 -9.76 37.63
CA THR A 6 -4.55 -10.64 36.46
C THR A 6 -5.69 -10.48 35.46
N ALA A 7 -6.92 -10.23 35.94
CA ALA A 7 -8.05 -9.91 35.07
C ALA A 7 -7.87 -8.58 34.31
N SER A 8 -7.31 -7.55 34.94
CA SER A 8 -7.08 -6.25 34.27
C SER A 8 -5.88 -6.24 33.33
N LEU A 9 -4.86 -7.07 33.58
CA LEU A 9 -3.78 -7.36 32.62
C LEU A 9 -4.30 -8.10 31.39
N ASN A 10 -5.08 -9.18 31.60
CA ASN A 10 -5.71 -9.92 30.50
C ASN A 10 -6.69 -9.03 29.71
N LEU A 11 -7.47 -8.16 30.37
CA LEU A 11 -8.36 -7.24 29.65
C LEU A 11 -7.58 -6.18 28.85
N ARG A 12 -6.49 -5.63 29.39
CA ARG A 12 -5.64 -4.66 28.66
C ARG A 12 -4.98 -5.29 27.46
N GLU A 13 -4.46 -6.52 27.57
CA GLU A 13 -3.95 -7.26 26.41
C GLU A 13 -5.05 -7.57 25.41
N HIS A 14 -6.23 -8.00 25.88
CA HIS A 14 -7.38 -8.29 25.03
C HIS A 14 -7.90 -7.06 24.28
N TRP A 15 -7.85 -5.86 24.90
CA TRP A 15 -8.22 -4.58 24.29
C TRP A 15 -7.12 -4.03 23.36
N LYS A 16 -5.84 -4.24 23.68
CA LYS A 16 -4.72 -3.93 22.77
C LYS A 16 -4.76 -4.82 21.52
N ASN A 17 -5.23 -6.06 21.69
CA ASN A 17 -5.40 -7.08 20.65
C ASN A 17 -6.62 -6.94 19.74
N ARG A 18 -7.60 -6.11 20.11
CA ARG A 18 -8.85 -5.86 19.36
C ARG A 18 -8.89 -4.56 18.58
N ARG A 19 -7.90 -3.67 18.73
CA ARG A 19 -7.79 -2.54 17.81
C ARG A 19 -7.20 -3.09 16.51
N PRO A 20 -7.86 -2.93 15.36
CA PRO A 20 -7.19 -3.04 14.06
C PRO A 20 -6.22 -1.85 13.97
N GLY A 21 -5.12 -1.95 14.71
CA GLY A 21 -3.97 -1.08 14.53
C GLY A 21 -3.30 -1.49 13.23
N VAL A 22 -2.83 -0.49 12.48
CA VAL A 22 -1.80 -0.68 11.46
C VAL A 22 -0.80 -1.70 11.99
N ALA A 23 -0.65 -2.85 11.31
CA ALA A 23 0.32 -3.86 11.72
C ALA A 23 1.67 -3.15 11.94
N ASP A 24 2.35 -3.47 13.04
CA ASP A 24 3.65 -2.87 13.30
C ASP A 24 4.54 -3.11 12.08
N ALA A 25 5.32 -2.12 11.67
CA ALA A 25 6.13 -2.26 10.47
C ALA A 25 7.12 -3.43 10.59
N GLU A 26 7.52 -3.74 11.82
CA GLU A 26 8.30 -4.90 12.19
C GLU A 26 7.52 -6.23 12.00
N GLU A 27 6.24 -6.28 12.39
CA GLU A 27 5.32 -7.39 12.07
C GLU A 27 5.29 -7.61 10.55
N MET A 28 5.14 -6.56 9.76
CA MET A 28 4.99 -6.65 8.30
C MET A 28 6.24 -7.20 7.60
N ARG A 29 7.44 -7.00 8.18
CA ARG A 29 8.74 -7.42 7.65
C ARG A 29 9.00 -8.92 7.75
N VAL A 30 8.26 -9.64 8.59
CA VAL A 30 8.49 -11.09 8.77
C VAL A 30 8.23 -11.87 7.48
N TRP A 31 7.17 -11.55 6.72
CA TRP A 31 6.88 -12.23 5.46
C TRP A 31 7.97 -12.08 4.39
N PRO A 32 8.46 -10.86 4.07
CA PRO A 32 9.59 -10.72 3.16
C PRO A 32 10.84 -11.50 3.61
N LEU A 33 11.13 -11.54 4.92
CA LEU A 33 12.23 -12.35 5.46
C LEU A 33 12.03 -13.85 5.19
N VAL A 34 10.81 -14.36 5.41
CA VAL A 34 10.43 -15.74 5.10
C VAL A 34 10.65 -16.05 3.61
N LEU A 35 10.17 -15.18 2.72
CA LEU A 35 10.33 -15.34 1.26
C LEU A 35 11.81 -15.32 0.85
N ARG A 36 12.60 -14.41 1.43
CA ARG A 36 14.05 -14.31 1.19
C ARG A 36 14.78 -15.56 1.68
N SER A 37 14.44 -16.06 2.86
CA SER A 37 15.01 -17.29 3.43
C SER A 37 14.69 -18.50 2.56
N LEU A 38 13.43 -18.67 2.13
CA LEU A 38 13.04 -19.73 1.19
C LEU A 38 13.84 -19.63 -0.12
N ALA A 39 13.95 -18.43 -0.68
CA ALA A 39 14.70 -18.23 -1.91
C ALA A 39 16.18 -18.60 -1.75
N LEU A 40 16.82 -18.17 -0.66
CA LEU A 40 18.21 -18.49 -0.35
C LEU A 40 18.42 -20.01 -0.20
N ASN A 41 17.52 -20.69 0.50
CA ASN A 41 17.57 -22.14 0.69
C ASN A 41 17.41 -22.90 -0.64
N LEU A 42 16.49 -22.46 -1.50
CA LEU A 42 16.34 -23.03 -2.84
C LEU A 42 17.57 -22.77 -3.72
N ARG A 43 18.22 -21.60 -3.61
CA ARG A 43 19.46 -21.31 -4.35
C ARG A 43 20.65 -22.14 -3.91
N SER A 44 20.68 -22.60 -2.65
CA SER A 44 21.69 -23.55 -2.19
C SER A 44 21.42 -24.99 -2.64
N GLY A 45 20.37 -25.22 -3.44
CA GLY A 45 20.04 -26.53 -3.99
C GLY A 45 19.12 -27.37 -3.10
N MET A 46 18.59 -26.82 -2.00
CA MET A 46 17.60 -27.54 -1.19
C MET A 46 16.32 -27.74 -2.00
N SER A 47 15.63 -28.86 -1.72
CA SER A 47 14.25 -29.03 -2.19
C SER A 47 13.32 -28.04 -1.50
N LEU A 48 12.16 -27.73 -2.08
CA LEU A 48 11.18 -26.84 -1.43
C LEU A 48 10.75 -27.35 -0.05
N HIS A 49 10.62 -28.67 0.11
CA HIS A 49 10.29 -29.29 1.39
C HIS A 49 11.37 -29.03 2.46
N GLU A 50 12.64 -29.24 2.09
CA GLU A 50 13.79 -29.01 2.98
C GLU A 50 13.99 -27.50 3.28
N ALA A 51 13.76 -26.65 2.28
CA ALA A 51 13.82 -25.19 2.43
C ALA A 51 12.78 -24.66 3.42
N VAL A 52 11.58 -25.25 3.44
CA VAL A 52 10.49 -24.92 4.37
C VAL A 52 10.80 -25.40 5.79
N GLN A 53 11.39 -26.58 5.95
CA GLN A 53 11.77 -27.13 7.26
C GLN A 53 12.94 -26.37 7.91
N SER A 54 13.83 -25.82 7.11
CA SER A 54 15.00 -25.05 7.56
C SER A 54 14.71 -23.55 7.74
N LEU A 55 13.45 -23.14 7.63
CA LEU A 55 13.04 -21.74 7.69
C LEU A 55 13.22 -21.17 9.09
N SER A 56 13.90 -20.02 9.19
CA SER A 56 14.08 -19.28 10.45
C SER A 56 13.46 -17.89 10.32
N TYR A 57 12.63 -17.52 11.30
CA TYR A 57 12.01 -16.19 11.37
C TYR A 57 11.87 -15.73 12.83
N PRO A 58 11.83 -14.41 13.09
CA PRO A 58 11.67 -13.89 14.45
C PRO A 58 10.35 -14.34 15.07
N GLU A 59 10.39 -15.02 16.22
CA GLU A 59 9.19 -15.48 16.94
C GLU A 59 8.53 -14.39 17.80
N GLU A 60 9.09 -13.18 17.82
CA GLU A 60 8.64 -12.05 18.64
C GLU A 60 7.18 -11.63 18.36
N HIS A 61 6.62 -12.04 17.22
CA HIS A 61 5.25 -11.77 16.82
C HIS A 61 4.39 -13.05 16.76
N PRO A 62 3.73 -13.44 17.87
CA PRO A 62 3.08 -14.76 17.99
C PRO A 62 1.92 -14.97 17.00
N ARG A 63 1.28 -13.89 16.53
CA ARG A 63 0.17 -13.94 15.57
C ARG A 63 0.66 -14.19 14.13
N ILE A 64 1.65 -13.45 13.67
CA ILE A 64 2.27 -13.70 12.36
C ILE A 64 3.00 -15.03 12.35
N GLY A 65 3.63 -15.41 13.46
CA GLY A 65 4.18 -16.75 13.62
C GLY A 65 3.12 -17.84 13.44
N GLU A 66 1.87 -17.61 13.86
CA GLU A 66 0.79 -18.56 13.60
C GLU A 66 0.38 -18.62 12.13
N ASP A 67 0.29 -17.47 11.45
CA ASP A 67 0.04 -17.43 9.99
C ASP A 67 1.14 -18.19 9.22
N ILE A 68 2.41 -17.99 9.59
CA ILE A 68 3.56 -18.67 8.96
C ILE A 68 3.54 -20.16 9.27
N ARG A 69 3.29 -20.57 10.52
CA ARG A 69 3.17 -22.00 10.89
C ARG A 69 2.05 -22.69 10.13
N ARG A 70 0.90 -22.03 9.94
CA ARG A 70 -0.21 -22.57 9.13
C ARG A 70 0.22 -22.78 7.69
N PHE A 71 0.87 -21.78 7.11
CA PHE A 71 1.42 -21.87 5.76
C PHE A 71 2.45 -23.01 5.61
N ILE A 72 3.39 -23.14 6.55
CA ILE A 72 4.38 -24.22 6.59
C ILE A 72 3.67 -25.59 6.63
N ARG A 73 2.70 -25.76 7.54
CA ARG A 73 1.92 -27.01 7.65
C ARG A 73 1.17 -27.32 6.36
N ALA A 74 0.60 -26.32 5.70
CA ALA A 74 -0.09 -26.51 4.43
C ALA A 74 0.88 -26.96 3.32
N LEU A 75 2.07 -26.37 3.24
CA LEU A 75 3.09 -26.81 2.29
C LEU A 75 3.62 -28.21 2.58
N GLU A 76 3.86 -28.54 3.85
CA GLU A 76 4.31 -29.88 4.26
C GLU A 76 3.26 -30.94 3.94
N THR A 77 1.99 -30.65 4.23
CA THR A 77 0.89 -31.56 3.88
C THR A 77 0.80 -31.71 2.36
N ALA A 78 0.75 -30.63 1.58
CA ALA A 78 0.72 -30.72 0.13
C ALA A 78 1.91 -31.51 -0.45
N ALA A 79 3.12 -31.28 0.06
CA ALA A 79 4.31 -32.03 -0.33
C ALA A 79 4.20 -33.53 0.01
N ALA A 80 3.65 -33.87 1.19
CA ALA A 80 3.44 -35.27 1.59
C ALA A 80 2.44 -36.00 0.68
N TRP A 81 1.46 -35.29 0.11
CA TRP A 81 0.51 -35.83 -0.85
C TRP A 81 0.99 -35.73 -2.31
N GLY A 82 2.19 -35.20 -2.56
CA GLY A 82 2.71 -34.96 -3.92
C GLY A 82 1.90 -33.93 -4.71
N LEU A 83 1.15 -33.07 -4.02
CA LEU A 83 0.37 -31.99 -4.63
C LEU A 83 1.27 -30.81 -4.98
N SER A 84 0.80 -29.98 -5.91
CA SER A 84 1.51 -28.76 -6.30
C SER A 84 1.51 -27.74 -5.14
N PRO A 85 2.68 -27.19 -4.77
CA PRO A 85 2.84 -26.22 -3.69
C PRO A 85 1.87 -25.03 -3.74
N HIS A 86 1.52 -24.54 -4.93
CA HIS A 86 0.58 -23.43 -5.01
C HIS A 86 -0.82 -23.74 -4.48
N LEU A 87 -1.27 -25.01 -4.53
CA LEU A 87 -2.59 -25.42 -4.01
C LEU A 87 -2.62 -25.35 -2.48
N ALA A 88 -1.48 -25.52 -1.81
CA ALA A 88 -1.37 -25.32 -0.38
C ALA A 88 -1.67 -23.86 0.00
N CYS A 89 -1.16 -22.91 -0.79
CA CYS A 89 -1.43 -21.49 -0.57
C CYS A 89 -2.91 -21.18 -0.79
N GLU A 90 -3.53 -21.72 -1.84
CA GLU A 90 -4.97 -21.55 -2.11
C GLU A 90 -5.82 -22.15 -1.01
N GLN A 91 -5.48 -23.34 -0.51
CA GLN A 91 -6.18 -23.97 0.60
C GLN A 91 -6.16 -23.08 1.85
N VAL A 92 -5.00 -22.52 2.19
CA VAL A 92 -4.87 -21.59 3.33
C VAL A 92 -5.66 -20.30 3.09
N LEU A 93 -5.73 -19.81 1.85
CA LEU A 93 -6.51 -18.63 1.49
C LEU A 93 -8.03 -18.89 1.56
N ASP A 94 -8.49 -20.08 1.18
CA ASP A 94 -9.89 -20.50 1.13
C ASP A 94 -10.46 -20.92 2.50
N GLU A 95 -9.70 -21.69 3.29
CA GLU A 95 -10.17 -22.21 4.58
C GLU A 95 -10.33 -21.10 5.65
N ASP A 96 -9.54 -20.03 5.54
CA ASP A 96 -9.29 -19.11 6.66
C ASP A 96 -9.55 -17.64 6.30
N GLU A 97 -10.52 -17.38 5.41
CA GLU A 97 -10.85 -16.03 4.90
C GLU A 97 -11.11 -15.00 6.01
N ARG A 98 -11.52 -15.43 7.22
CA ARG A 98 -11.75 -14.55 8.38
C ARG A 98 -10.60 -14.51 9.39
N SER A 99 -9.69 -15.48 9.37
CA SER A 99 -8.61 -15.62 10.37
C SER A 99 -7.33 -14.89 9.92
N LEU A 100 -7.01 -14.93 8.62
CA LEU A 100 -5.81 -14.30 8.08
C LEU A 100 -5.90 -12.77 8.09
N ARG A 101 -4.81 -12.12 8.50
CA ARG A 101 -4.69 -10.67 8.39
C ARG A 101 -4.65 -10.24 6.91
N PRO A 102 -5.11 -9.02 6.57
CA PRO A 102 -5.08 -8.51 5.20
C PRO A 102 -3.69 -8.57 4.54
N HIS A 103 -2.64 -8.16 5.26
CA HIS A 103 -1.25 -8.22 4.76
C HIS A 103 -0.79 -9.66 4.53
N SER A 104 -0.99 -10.58 5.49
CA SER A 104 -0.63 -12.00 5.31
C SER A 104 -1.34 -12.62 4.11
N ARG A 105 -2.64 -12.31 3.92
CA ARG A 105 -3.42 -12.79 2.77
C ARG A 105 -2.84 -12.29 1.44
N GLU A 106 -2.46 -11.02 1.39
CA GLU A 106 -1.86 -10.43 0.20
C GLU A 106 -0.48 -11.04 -0.10
N ARG A 107 0.37 -11.24 0.91
CA ARG A 107 1.66 -11.91 0.74
C ARG A 107 1.51 -13.37 0.29
N LEU A 108 0.51 -14.09 0.80
CA LEU A 108 0.18 -15.45 0.36
C LEU A 108 -0.32 -15.49 -1.09
N ARG A 109 -1.08 -14.48 -1.54
CA ARG A 109 -1.48 -14.36 -2.95
C ARG A 109 -0.26 -14.14 -3.85
N ASP A 110 0.62 -13.21 -3.50
CA ASP A 110 1.86 -12.95 -4.24
C ASP A 110 2.76 -14.20 -4.32
N LEU A 111 2.85 -14.94 -3.22
CA LEU A 111 3.55 -16.22 -3.16
C LEU A 111 2.87 -17.29 -4.04
N SER A 112 1.54 -17.43 -3.96
CA SER A 112 0.79 -18.39 -4.77
C SER A 112 0.98 -18.12 -6.27
N LEU A 113 1.00 -16.85 -6.68
CA LEU A 113 1.29 -16.44 -8.05
C LEU A 113 2.70 -16.85 -8.44
N SER A 114 3.69 -16.60 -7.58
CA SER A 114 5.10 -16.94 -7.83
C SER A 114 5.31 -18.45 -7.97
N LEU A 115 4.64 -19.26 -7.14
CA LEU A 115 4.65 -20.73 -7.22
C LEU A 115 3.98 -21.22 -8.51
N ARG A 116 2.73 -20.80 -8.78
CA ARG A 116 2.01 -21.15 -10.04
C ARG A 116 2.85 -20.78 -11.27
N MET A 117 3.45 -19.60 -11.26
CA MET A 117 4.26 -19.12 -12.36
C MET A 117 5.54 -19.94 -12.56
N SER A 118 6.18 -20.37 -11.48
CA SER A 118 7.38 -21.22 -11.54
C SER A 118 7.02 -22.63 -11.99
N GLU A 119 5.94 -23.21 -11.47
CA GLU A 119 5.48 -24.55 -11.78
C GLU A 119 5.05 -24.71 -13.25
N ASN A 120 4.26 -23.75 -13.78
CA ASN A 120 3.78 -23.83 -15.17
C ASN A 120 4.87 -23.55 -16.20
N ALA A 121 5.89 -22.77 -15.82
CA ALA A 121 6.91 -22.28 -16.72
C ALA A 121 8.26 -23.02 -16.58
N GLY A 122 8.45 -23.79 -15.49
CA GLY A 122 9.72 -24.43 -15.15
C GLY A 122 10.84 -23.44 -14.80
N ALA A 123 10.50 -22.17 -14.56
CA ALA A 123 11.47 -21.12 -14.24
C ALA A 123 11.93 -21.23 -12.76
N PRO A 124 13.17 -20.83 -12.43
CA PRO A 124 13.73 -21.03 -11.09
C PRO A 124 12.92 -20.28 -10.01
N LEU A 125 12.21 -21.05 -9.17
CA LEU A 125 11.34 -20.55 -8.09
C LEU A 125 12.05 -19.53 -7.19
N ALA A 126 13.31 -19.78 -6.86
CA ALA A 126 14.12 -18.88 -6.04
C ALA A 126 14.13 -17.43 -6.57
N THR A 127 14.28 -17.25 -7.89
CA THR A 127 14.27 -15.91 -8.49
C THR A 127 12.91 -15.24 -8.38
N SER A 128 11.83 -16.01 -8.46
CA SER A 128 10.46 -15.50 -8.31
C SER A 128 10.18 -15.10 -6.86
N LEU A 129 10.65 -15.88 -5.89
CA LEU A 129 10.53 -15.57 -4.46
C LEU A 129 11.39 -14.36 -4.05
N GLU A 130 12.58 -14.20 -4.62
CA GLU A 130 13.39 -12.98 -4.43
C GLU A 130 12.64 -11.73 -4.91
N ARG A 131 11.99 -11.80 -6.08
CA ARG A 131 11.18 -10.69 -6.62
C ARG A 131 9.96 -10.43 -5.74
N ALA A 132 9.27 -11.46 -5.29
CA ALA A 132 8.15 -11.31 -4.36
C ALA A 132 8.57 -10.69 -3.01
N ALA A 133 9.76 -11.03 -2.50
CA ALA A 133 10.34 -10.44 -1.30
C ALA A 133 10.70 -8.96 -1.50
N GLU A 134 11.44 -8.62 -2.57
CA GLU A 134 11.78 -7.24 -2.94
C GLU A 134 10.52 -6.39 -3.09
N HIS A 135 9.52 -6.94 -3.78
CA HIS A 135 8.23 -6.29 -3.95
C HIS A 135 7.49 -6.07 -2.61
N ALA A 136 7.53 -7.04 -1.69
CA ALA A 136 6.94 -6.91 -0.37
C ALA A 136 7.64 -5.84 0.49
N GLU A 137 8.98 -5.79 0.46
CA GLU A 137 9.79 -4.79 1.14
C GLU A 137 9.48 -3.37 0.64
N GLU A 138 9.44 -3.19 -0.68
CA GLU A 138 9.11 -1.89 -1.27
C GLU A 138 7.73 -1.38 -0.88
N ARG A 139 6.74 -2.27 -0.74
CA ARG A 139 5.40 -1.90 -0.26
C ARG A 139 5.43 -1.49 1.20
N ILE A 140 6.22 -2.16 2.05
CA ILE A 140 6.42 -1.76 3.45
C ILE A 140 7.09 -0.37 3.51
N ASP A 141 8.14 -0.15 2.72
CA ASP A 141 8.85 1.13 2.67
C ASP A 141 7.96 2.26 2.15
N ALA A 142 7.12 1.98 1.15
CA ALA A 142 6.13 2.95 0.66
C ALA A 142 5.10 3.31 1.74
N LEU A 143 4.62 2.32 2.52
CA LEU A 143 3.71 2.54 3.64
C LEU A 143 4.37 3.36 4.76
N LEU A 144 5.60 3.03 5.13
CA LEU A 144 6.38 3.77 6.13
C LEU A 144 6.67 5.20 5.69
N GLY A 145 7.07 5.39 4.42
CA GLY A 145 7.26 6.70 3.81
C GLY A 145 5.99 7.55 3.89
N ARG A 146 4.82 6.97 3.59
CA ARG A 146 3.52 7.63 3.72
C ARG A 146 3.20 8.02 5.17
N GLN A 147 3.46 7.14 6.14
CA GLN A 147 3.23 7.42 7.56
C GLN A 147 4.13 8.56 8.06
N SER A 148 5.42 8.53 7.67
CA SER A 148 6.39 9.57 8.00
C SER A 148 6.01 10.92 7.40
N ALA A 149 5.62 10.96 6.12
CA ALA A 149 5.19 12.18 5.44
C ALA A 149 3.96 12.84 6.12
N LEU A 150 3.06 12.02 6.68
CA LEU A 150 1.86 12.49 7.38
C LEU A 150 2.08 12.80 8.87
N ALA A 151 3.23 12.44 9.45
CA ALA A 151 3.49 12.64 10.89
C ALA A 151 3.56 14.14 11.25
N ALA A 152 4.27 14.94 10.45
CA ALA A 152 4.41 16.38 10.66
C ALA A 152 3.05 17.13 10.61
N PRO A 153 2.21 16.99 9.56
CA PRO A 153 0.91 17.67 9.53
C PRO A 153 -0.06 17.17 10.61
N ARG A 154 0.00 15.88 11.00
CA ARG A 154 -0.79 15.37 12.12
C ARG A 154 -0.38 15.98 13.46
N ALA A 155 0.93 16.10 13.71
CA ALA A 155 1.45 16.69 14.94
C ALA A 155 1.01 18.16 15.08
N THR A 156 1.18 18.96 14.03
CA THR A 156 0.78 20.38 14.03
C THR A 156 -0.74 20.55 14.17
N GLY A 157 -1.54 19.75 13.45
CA GLY A 157 -3.00 19.77 13.60
C GLY A 157 -3.44 19.41 15.02
N ARG A 158 -2.79 18.42 15.65
CA ARG A 158 -3.07 18.03 17.03
C ARG A 158 -2.71 19.14 18.01
N ILE A 159 -1.52 19.76 17.87
CA ILE A 159 -1.08 20.86 18.74
C ILE A 159 -2.03 22.06 18.61
N LEU A 160 -2.34 22.50 17.39
CA LEU A 160 -3.18 23.68 17.20
C LEU A 160 -4.64 23.44 17.59
N SER A 161 -5.11 22.18 17.54
CA SER A 161 -6.43 21.82 18.08
C SER A 161 -6.53 21.90 19.62
N TRP A 162 -5.41 21.97 20.34
CA TRP A 162 -5.37 22.20 21.79
C TRP A 162 -5.23 23.69 22.16
N LEU A 163 -4.95 24.56 21.19
CA LEU A 163 -4.79 26.00 21.41
C LEU A 163 -5.97 26.65 22.17
N PRO A 164 -7.25 26.33 21.89
CA PRO A 164 -8.38 26.93 22.61
C PRO A 164 -8.41 26.57 24.10
N LEU A 165 -8.02 25.33 24.45
CA LEU A 165 -7.92 24.88 25.84
C LEU A 165 -6.76 25.58 26.56
N ILE A 166 -5.62 25.73 25.89
CA ILE A 166 -4.46 26.47 26.41
C ILE A 166 -4.82 27.94 26.64
N GLY A 167 -5.54 28.57 25.71
CA GLY A 167 -6.03 29.95 25.85
C GLY A 167 -6.96 30.14 27.04
N LEU A 168 -7.86 29.18 27.30
CA LEU A 168 -8.76 29.19 28.45
C LEU A 168 -7.99 29.05 29.78
N GLY A 169 -6.96 28.19 29.80
CA GLY A 169 -6.06 28.04 30.95
C GLY A 169 -5.22 29.29 31.23
N LEU A 170 -4.73 29.97 30.18
CA LEU A 170 -4.02 31.25 30.31
C LEU A 170 -4.93 32.37 30.83
N GLY A 171 -6.19 32.40 30.41
CA GLY A 171 -7.19 33.35 30.93
C GLY A 171 -7.44 33.17 32.43
N MET A 172 -7.53 31.93 32.92
CA MET A 172 -7.60 31.63 34.36
C MET A 172 -6.33 32.10 35.10
N LEU A 173 -5.16 31.94 34.50
CA LEU A 173 -3.88 32.32 35.12
C LEU A 173 -3.71 33.85 35.24
N MET A 174 -4.29 34.62 34.32
CA MET A 174 -4.32 36.09 34.37
C MET A 174 -5.26 36.64 35.44
N GLY A 175 -5.97 35.79 36.18
CA GLY A 175 -6.91 36.22 37.24
C GLY A 175 -8.21 36.83 36.71
N SER A 176 -8.42 36.83 35.38
CA SER A 176 -9.77 36.97 34.84
C SER A 176 -10.54 35.73 35.27
N ASP A 177 -11.71 35.88 35.88
CA ASP A 177 -12.51 34.77 36.40
C ASP A 177 -13.48 34.30 35.28
N PRO A 178 -13.00 33.56 34.26
CA PRO A 178 -13.68 33.49 32.98
C PRO A 178 -14.92 32.61 33.13
N LEU A 179 -14.82 31.58 33.96
CA LEU A 179 -15.91 30.73 34.39
C LEU A 179 -17.00 31.55 35.09
N GLY A 180 -16.64 32.49 35.95
CA GLY A 180 -17.60 33.36 36.63
C GLY A 180 -18.40 34.25 35.68
N VAL A 181 -17.76 34.81 34.65
CA VAL A 181 -18.44 35.62 33.60
C VAL A 181 -19.26 34.76 32.64
N LEU A 182 -18.76 33.56 32.32
CA LEU A 182 -19.44 32.57 31.48
C LEU A 182 -20.68 31.95 32.16
N THR A 183 -20.66 31.74 33.47
CA THR A 183 -21.80 31.18 34.21
C THR A 183 -22.69 32.25 34.84
N GLY A 184 -22.18 33.47 35.05
CA GLY A 184 -22.89 34.56 35.73
C GLY A 184 -23.82 35.39 34.83
N SER A 185 -23.65 35.33 33.50
CA SER A 185 -24.46 36.09 32.54
C SER A 185 -24.97 35.19 31.41
N VAL A 186 -26.24 35.33 31.03
CA VAL A 186 -26.86 34.61 29.90
C VAL A 186 -26.09 34.84 28.60
N ALA A 187 -25.56 36.05 28.40
CA ALA A 187 -24.74 36.38 27.24
C ALA A 187 -23.38 35.67 27.27
N GLY A 188 -22.76 35.53 28.44
CA GLY A 188 -21.53 34.77 28.64
C GLY A 188 -21.72 33.27 28.39
N ALA A 189 -22.81 32.70 28.90
CA ALA A 189 -23.14 31.29 28.71
C ALA A 189 -23.37 30.93 27.23
N LEU A 190 -24.08 31.78 26.49
CA LEU A 190 -24.29 31.61 25.05
C LEU A 190 -22.98 31.71 24.26
N ALA A 191 -22.10 32.65 24.58
CA ALA A 191 -20.79 32.78 23.94
C ALA A 191 -19.88 31.56 24.23
N GLY A 192 -19.93 31.03 25.45
CA GLY A 192 -19.20 29.83 25.85
C GLY A 192 -19.66 28.56 25.14
N LEU A 193 -20.98 28.34 25.10
CA LEU A 193 -21.57 27.22 24.38
C LEU A 193 -21.26 27.31 22.89
N LEU A 194 -21.29 28.50 22.29
CA LEU A 194 -20.92 28.72 20.90
C LEU A 194 -19.44 28.37 20.65
N GLY A 195 -18.52 28.85 21.49
CA GLY A 195 -17.10 28.54 21.39
C GLY A 195 -16.77 27.07 21.59
N LEU A 196 -17.43 26.41 22.55
CA LEU A 196 -17.30 24.97 22.79
C LEU A 196 -17.84 24.15 21.60
N ALA A 197 -19.00 24.55 21.05
CA ALA A 197 -19.56 23.92 19.87
C ALA A 197 -18.64 24.06 18.66
N LEU A 198 -18.08 25.25 18.39
CA LEU A 198 -17.10 25.44 17.31
C LEU A 198 -15.83 24.59 17.52
N ALA A 199 -15.34 24.47 18.75
CA ALA A 199 -14.16 23.66 19.05
C ALA A 199 -14.43 22.16 18.82
N LEU A 200 -15.60 21.66 19.22
CA LEU A 200 -16.01 20.27 18.99
C LEU A 200 -16.25 19.99 17.50
N ILE A 201 -16.85 20.94 16.77
CA ILE A 201 -17.05 20.85 15.31
C ILE A 201 -15.69 20.84 14.59
N GLY A 202 -14.76 21.71 14.98
CA GLY A 202 -13.40 21.75 14.41
C GLY A 202 -12.62 20.44 14.65
N ARG A 203 -12.73 19.85 15.85
CA ARG A 203 -12.18 18.52 16.17
C ARG A 203 -12.82 17.41 15.36
N GLY A 204 -14.15 17.43 15.21
CA GLY A 204 -14.88 16.45 14.41
C GLY A 204 -14.56 16.55 12.92
N TRP A 205 -14.37 17.76 12.41
CA TRP A 205 -14.03 18.02 11.01
C TRP A 205 -12.59 17.60 10.68
N THR A 206 -11.62 17.93 11.53
CA THR A 206 -10.22 17.47 11.39
C THR A 206 -10.12 15.94 11.48
N ALA A 207 -10.83 15.30 12.42
CA ALA A 207 -10.89 13.85 12.51
C ALA A 207 -11.56 13.20 11.28
N ARG A 208 -12.63 13.80 10.74
CA ARG A 208 -13.27 13.33 9.50
C ARG A 208 -12.41 13.51 8.27
N LEU A 209 -11.71 14.63 8.14
CA LEU A 209 -10.77 14.85 7.02
C LEU A 209 -9.62 13.85 7.09
N MET A 210 -9.08 13.58 8.28
CA MET A 210 -8.05 12.55 8.47
C MET A 210 -8.55 11.14 8.17
N ARG A 211 -9.78 10.79 8.53
CA ARG A 211 -10.36 9.48 8.15
C ARG A 211 -10.61 9.38 6.65
N ARG A 212 -11.20 10.40 6.03
CA ARG A 212 -11.38 10.44 4.56
C ARG A 212 -10.06 10.42 3.82
N ALA A 213 -9.02 11.00 4.38
CA ALA A 213 -7.66 10.95 3.86
C ALA A 213 -7.09 9.54 3.85
N GLU A 214 -7.22 8.84 4.98
CA GLU A 214 -6.80 7.46 5.16
C GLU A 214 -7.60 6.55 4.22
N GLU A 215 -8.92 6.70 4.18
CA GLU A 215 -9.83 5.96 3.31
C GLU A 215 -9.60 6.24 1.81
N GLU A 216 -9.37 7.49 1.40
CA GLU A 216 -9.05 7.84 0.01
C GLU A 216 -7.65 7.36 -0.38
N SER A 217 -6.73 7.28 0.58
CA SER A 217 -5.39 6.72 0.36
C SER A 217 -5.37 5.19 0.31
N GLU A 218 -6.27 4.51 1.03
CA GLU A 218 -6.45 3.05 1.03
C GLU A 218 -7.32 2.59 -0.15
N GLY A 219 -8.37 3.35 -0.48
CA GLY A 219 -9.26 3.10 -1.61
C GLY A 219 -8.63 3.45 -2.96
N ARG A 220 -7.66 4.37 -3.02
CA ARG A 220 -6.88 4.68 -4.23
C ARG A 220 -5.61 3.82 -4.39
N SER A 221 -5.29 2.98 -3.40
CA SER A 221 -4.47 1.77 -3.60
C SER A 221 -5.26 0.60 -4.21
N SER A 222 -6.58 0.75 -4.42
CA SER A 222 -7.28 0.02 -5.49
C SER A 222 -7.11 0.79 -6.81
N PRO A 223 -6.94 0.10 -7.95
CA PRO A 223 -6.30 0.60 -9.19
C PRO A 223 -7.12 1.63 -10.00
N ALA A 224 -7.79 2.57 -9.33
CA ALA A 224 -8.61 3.60 -9.96
C ALA A 224 -7.83 4.93 -10.05
N ALA A 225 -7.11 5.06 -11.17
CA ALA A 225 -7.00 6.27 -11.98
C ALA A 225 -6.53 7.57 -11.31
N GLN A 226 -5.27 7.95 -11.58
CA GLN A 226 -4.93 9.36 -11.72
C GLN A 226 -3.87 9.56 -12.82
N PRO A 227 -4.19 10.27 -13.93
CA PRO A 227 -3.27 10.41 -15.05
C PRO A 227 -2.07 11.27 -14.65
N VAL A 228 -0.88 10.67 -14.66
CA VAL A 228 0.40 11.35 -14.47
C VAL A 228 0.91 11.81 -15.84
N ARG A 229 0.88 13.13 -16.10
CA ARG A 229 1.63 13.72 -17.21
C ARG A 229 3.13 13.63 -16.90
N LEU A 230 3.82 12.63 -17.45
CA LEU A 230 5.28 12.68 -17.56
C LEU A 230 5.64 13.67 -18.68
N GLY A 231 6.08 14.86 -18.28
CA GLY A 231 6.77 15.77 -19.19
C GLY A 231 8.10 15.14 -19.64
N GLY A 232 8.37 15.23 -20.94
CA GLY A 232 9.54 14.63 -21.62
C GLY A 232 10.88 15.30 -21.27
N HIS A 233 11.35 15.14 -20.03
CA HIS A 233 12.67 15.63 -19.61
C HIS A 233 13.51 14.53 -18.94
N LEU A 234 13.76 13.42 -19.63
CA LEU A 234 14.91 12.56 -19.33
C LEU A 234 15.59 12.14 -20.63
N ALA A 235 16.32 13.10 -21.22
CA ALA A 235 17.41 12.83 -22.14
C ALA A 235 18.60 13.69 -21.69
N ARG A 236 19.42 13.15 -20.79
CA ARG A 236 20.79 13.62 -20.62
C ARG A 236 21.69 12.41 -20.36
N GLU A 237 22.48 12.11 -21.38
CA GLU A 237 23.44 10.99 -21.43
C GLU A 237 24.52 11.07 -20.36
N PRO A 238 25.05 9.92 -19.90
CA PRO A 238 26.46 9.79 -19.60
C PRO A 238 27.22 9.32 -20.85
N THR A 239 28.20 10.12 -21.23
CA THR A 239 29.16 9.87 -22.32
C THR A 239 29.94 8.57 -22.10
N GLY A 240 29.90 7.67 -23.08
CA GLY A 240 30.73 6.47 -23.15
C GLY A 240 30.65 5.85 -24.55
N ARG A 241 31.74 5.93 -25.29
CA ARG A 241 31.85 5.79 -26.75
C ARG A 241 32.10 4.33 -27.14
N GLU A 242 31.13 3.66 -27.78
CA GLU A 242 31.29 2.70 -28.90
C GLU A 242 29.97 1.96 -29.24
N GLY A 243 29.70 1.75 -30.54
CA GLY A 243 28.66 0.80 -31.00
C GLY A 243 27.42 1.37 -31.69
N ARG A 244 27.58 2.33 -32.62
CA ARG A 244 26.53 2.78 -33.55
C ARG A 244 26.07 1.62 -34.46
N ARG A 245 24.86 1.09 -34.25
CA ARG A 245 23.92 0.56 -35.28
C ARG A 245 22.69 -0.05 -34.59
N PHE A 246 21.77 0.78 -34.11
CA PHE A 246 20.36 0.39 -34.04
C PHE A 246 19.53 1.60 -34.44
N GLY A 247 18.83 1.44 -35.56
CA GLY A 247 18.05 2.50 -36.18
C GLY A 247 16.95 3.00 -35.26
N SER A 248 16.69 4.30 -35.42
CA SER A 248 15.46 4.99 -35.06
C SER A 248 14.24 4.07 -35.22
N LEU A 249 13.76 3.52 -34.10
CA LEU A 249 12.40 3.03 -33.98
C LEU A 249 11.62 4.13 -33.29
N GLY A 250 10.56 4.57 -33.99
CA GLY A 250 9.80 5.76 -33.67
C GLY A 250 9.35 5.80 -32.22
N HIS A 251 9.24 7.04 -31.73
CA HIS A 251 8.50 7.38 -30.53
C HIS A 251 7.06 6.85 -30.65
N ALA A 252 6.84 5.59 -30.28
CA ALA A 252 5.52 5.08 -29.99
C ALA A 252 5.02 5.86 -28.79
N SER A 253 4.04 6.73 -29.03
CA SER A 253 3.25 7.35 -27.98
C SER A 253 2.65 6.22 -27.14
N LEU A 254 3.27 5.93 -25.99
CA LEU A 254 2.73 5.04 -24.97
C LEU A 254 1.46 5.71 -24.43
N GLY A 255 0.35 5.44 -25.11
CA GLY A 255 -0.99 5.84 -24.66
C GLY A 255 -1.23 5.29 -23.25
N HIS A 256 -1.52 6.19 -22.33
CA HIS A 256 -1.76 5.90 -20.92
C HIS A 256 -2.94 4.96 -20.72
N THR A 257 -2.65 3.67 -20.64
CA THR A 257 -3.60 2.64 -20.22
C THR A 257 -2.84 1.78 -19.25
N GLU A 258 -3.21 1.71 -17.98
CA GLU A 258 -2.50 0.89 -16.99
C GLU A 258 -2.83 -0.60 -17.24
N ALA A 259 -1.84 -1.48 -17.10
CA ALA A 259 -2.11 -2.91 -17.12
C ALA A 259 -2.86 -3.27 -15.83
N CYS A 260 -4.12 -3.69 -15.94
CA CYS A 260 -4.96 -3.97 -14.77
C CYS A 260 -4.95 -5.47 -14.49
N ALA A 261 -4.19 -5.89 -13.49
CA ALA A 261 -4.26 -7.23 -12.93
C ALA A 261 -5.63 -7.47 -12.25
N PRO A 262 -6.11 -8.73 -12.16
CA PRO A 262 -7.32 -9.05 -11.41
C PRO A 262 -7.21 -8.59 -9.93
N PRO A 263 -8.35 -8.32 -9.25
CA PRO A 263 -8.35 -7.78 -7.89
C PRO A 263 -7.60 -8.71 -6.92
N GLY A 264 -6.56 -8.19 -6.28
CA GLY A 264 -5.76 -8.90 -5.27
C GLY A 264 -4.40 -9.40 -5.73
N VAL A 265 -3.99 -9.15 -6.98
CA VAL A 265 -2.64 -9.42 -7.48
C VAL A 265 -1.97 -8.11 -7.90
N ASP A 266 -0.72 -7.90 -7.48
CA ASP A 266 0.03 -6.69 -7.83
C ASP A 266 0.55 -6.74 -9.28
N THR A 267 0.20 -5.74 -10.10
CA THR A 267 0.63 -5.62 -11.50
C THR A 267 2.16 -5.52 -11.62
N ALA A 268 2.85 -4.83 -10.71
CA ALA A 268 4.29 -4.70 -10.76
C ALA A 268 4.99 -6.04 -10.52
N LEU A 269 4.51 -6.83 -9.55
CA LEU A 269 5.01 -8.19 -9.31
C LEU A 269 4.79 -9.08 -10.53
N MET A 270 3.59 -9.05 -11.12
CA MET A 270 3.27 -9.80 -12.34
C MET A 270 4.27 -9.50 -13.47
N LEU A 271 4.57 -8.22 -13.72
CA LEU A 271 5.52 -7.80 -14.74
C LEU A 271 6.95 -8.26 -14.42
N GLU A 272 7.35 -8.23 -13.15
CA GLU A 272 8.66 -8.74 -12.71
C GLU A 272 8.81 -10.24 -12.87
N LEU A 273 7.79 -11.03 -12.52
CA LEU A 273 7.77 -12.48 -12.69
C LEU A 273 7.89 -12.84 -14.17
N LEU A 274 7.15 -12.14 -15.04
CA LEU A 274 7.25 -12.33 -16.48
C LEU A 274 8.64 -11.94 -17.01
N ALA A 275 9.22 -10.84 -16.52
CA ALA A 275 10.58 -10.41 -16.87
C ALA A 275 11.66 -11.38 -16.36
N ALA A 276 11.39 -12.10 -15.26
CA ALA A 276 12.27 -13.15 -14.75
C ALA A 276 12.21 -14.40 -15.64
N GLN A 277 11.02 -14.82 -16.07
CA GLN A 277 10.84 -15.94 -17.00
C GLN A 277 11.55 -15.71 -18.35
N LEU A 278 11.41 -14.51 -18.94
CA LEU A 278 12.12 -14.20 -20.19
C LEU A 278 13.65 -14.22 -20.01
N ARG A 279 14.17 -13.81 -18.84
CA ARG A 279 15.61 -13.90 -18.54
C ARG A 279 16.08 -15.32 -18.30
N ALA A 280 15.21 -16.18 -17.79
CA ALA A 280 15.47 -17.61 -17.68
C ALA A 280 15.44 -18.32 -19.04
N GLY A 281 15.15 -17.60 -20.14
CA GLY A 281 15.20 -18.12 -21.50
C GLY A 281 13.86 -18.63 -22.03
N LEU A 282 12.76 -18.40 -21.31
CA LEU A 282 11.44 -18.80 -21.81
C LEU A 282 11.01 -17.95 -23.00
N SER A 283 10.31 -18.58 -23.94
CA SER A 283 9.69 -17.87 -25.05
C SER A 283 8.60 -16.91 -24.54
N PRO A 284 8.38 -15.76 -25.21
CA PRO A 284 7.31 -14.83 -24.83
C PRO A 284 5.93 -15.47 -24.78
N LEU A 285 5.66 -16.43 -25.67
CA LEU A 285 4.40 -17.16 -25.69
C LEU A 285 4.27 -18.12 -24.51
N SER A 286 5.34 -18.84 -24.14
CA SER A 286 5.36 -19.72 -22.98
C SER A 286 5.16 -18.93 -21.68
N ALA A 287 5.87 -17.82 -21.54
CA ALA A 287 5.76 -16.93 -20.39
C ALA A 287 4.35 -16.33 -20.26
N LEU A 288 3.78 -15.86 -21.38
CA LEU A 288 2.41 -15.35 -21.43
C LEU A 288 1.36 -16.43 -21.13
N THR A 289 1.58 -17.68 -21.58
CA THR A 289 0.68 -18.81 -21.32
C THR A 289 0.69 -19.19 -19.85
N ALA A 290 1.88 -19.29 -19.25
CA ALA A 290 2.00 -19.52 -17.81
C ALA A 290 1.27 -18.40 -17.05
N LEU A 291 1.40 -17.14 -17.48
CA LEU A 291 0.75 -16.01 -16.81
C LEU A 291 -0.78 -16.08 -16.92
N ALA A 292 -1.28 -16.46 -18.09
CA ALA A 292 -2.70 -16.64 -18.34
C ALA A 292 -3.33 -17.71 -17.42
N GLU A 293 -2.59 -18.79 -17.17
CA GLU A 293 -2.98 -19.86 -16.26
C GLU A 293 -2.87 -19.44 -14.80
N ALA A 294 -1.78 -18.79 -14.41
CA ALA A 294 -1.54 -18.34 -13.04
C ALA A 294 -2.59 -17.32 -12.57
N LEU A 295 -3.03 -16.42 -13.46
CA LEU A 295 -4.11 -15.47 -13.21
C LEU A 295 -5.52 -16.03 -13.46
N ASN A 296 -5.63 -17.28 -13.94
CA ASN A 296 -6.88 -17.89 -14.40
C ASN A 296 -7.66 -17.02 -15.42
N SER A 297 -6.97 -16.16 -16.18
CA SER A 297 -7.60 -15.16 -17.05
C SER A 297 -8.09 -15.79 -18.36
N GLY A 298 -9.41 -15.80 -18.57
CA GLY A 298 -10.01 -16.29 -19.82
C GLY A 298 -9.59 -15.46 -21.05
N GLN A 299 -9.35 -14.15 -20.86
CA GLN A 299 -8.92 -13.24 -21.92
C GLN A 299 -7.50 -13.56 -22.39
N LEU A 300 -6.53 -13.69 -21.46
CA LEU A 300 -5.16 -14.04 -21.81
C LEU A 300 -5.09 -15.45 -22.41
N ARG A 301 -5.86 -16.41 -21.89
CA ARG A 301 -5.97 -17.76 -22.49
C ARG A 301 -6.52 -17.73 -23.91
N ALA A 302 -7.45 -16.82 -24.23
CA ALA A 302 -7.93 -16.65 -25.60
C ALA A 302 -6.84 -16.09 -26.53
N ILE A 303 -6.07 -15.11 -26.06
CA ILE A 303 -4.95 -14.53 -26.82
C ILE A 303 -3.86 -15.58 -27.08
N CYS A 304 -3.42 -16.31 -26.05
CA CYS A 304 -2.42 -17.38 -26.21
C CYS A 304 -2.89 -18.46 -27.18
N ARG A 305 -4.16 -18.89 -27.10
CA ARG A 305 -4.72 -19.87 -28.05
C ARG A 305 -4.70 -19.36 -29.49
N ARG A 306 -5.02 -18.08 -29.73
CA ARG A 306 -4.95 -17.49 -31.08
C ARG A 306 -3.51 -17.47 -31.61
N LEU A 307 -2.54 -17.08 -30.78
CA LEU A 307 -1.12 -17.09 -31.15
C LEU A 307 -0.61 -18.51 -31.44
N GLN A 308 -1.05 -19.50 -30.65
CA GLN A 308 -0.72 -20.92 -30.87
C GLN A 308 -1.33 -21.47 -32.18
N MET A 309 -2.49 -20.96 -32.59
CA MET A 309 -3.13 -21.26 -33.88
C MET A 309 -2.50 -20.50 -35.07
N GLY A 310 -1.41 -19.76 -34.85
CA GLY A 310 -0.69 -19.04 -35.91
C GLY A 310 -1.27 -17.67 -36.28
N ALA A 311 -2.17 -17.10 -35.46
CA ALA A 311 -2.60 -15.72 -35.63
C ALA A 311 -1.42 -14.75 -35.46
N THR A 312 -1.40 -13.66 -36.23
CA THR A 312 -0.42 -12.59 -36.04
C THR A 312 -0.58 -11.94 -34.68
N TRP A 313 0.48 -11.29 -34.17
CA TRP A 313 0.45 -10.57 -32.89
C TRP A 313 -0.75 -9.59 -32.84
N GLU A 314 -0.87 -8.71 -33.83
CA GLU A 314 -1.98 -7.76 -33.90
C GLU A 314 -3.37 -8.43 -33.96
N ALA A 315 -3.53 -9.52 -34.72
CA ALA A 315 -4.80 -10.22 -34.82
C ALA A 315 -5.17 -10.97 -33.53
N ALA A 316 -4.19 -11.52 -32.81
CA ALA A 316 -4.44 -12.19 -31.54
C ALA A 316 -4.94 -11.21 -30.48
N TRP A 317 -4.38 -10.00 -30.46
CA TRP A 317 -4.74 -8.91 -29.56
C TRP A 317 -5.92 -8.05 -30.06
N ALA A 318 -6.45 -8.29 -31.26
CA ALA A 318 -7.63 -7.59 -31.78
C ALA A 318 -8.91 -7.95 -30.99
N GLY A 319 -9.60 -6.94 -30.45
CA GLY A 319 -10.87 -7.07 -29.70
C GLY A 319 -10.93 -6.28 -28.38
N THR A 320 -12.00 -6.48 -27.60
CA THR A 320 -12.38 -5.77 -26.34
C THR A 320 -11.39 -5.88 -25.16
N ALA A 321 -10.23 -6.51 -25.35
CA ALA A 321 -9.22 -6.75 -24.31
C ALA A 321 -7.96 -5.87 -24.43
N THR A 322 -7.88 -4.97 -25.41
CA THR A 322 -6.72 -4.08 -25.60
C THR A 322 -6.55 -3.04 -24.48
N GLY A 323 -7.63 -2.68 -23.78
CA GLY A 323 -7.57 -1.67 -22.71
C GLY A 323 -6.76 -2.14 -21.49
N SER A 324 -7.14 -3.27 -20.88
CA SER A 324 -6.54 -3.71 -19.61
C SER A 324 -5.16 -4.31 -19.72
N TRP A 325 -4.74 -4.74 -20.92
CA TRP A 325 -3.47 -5.43 -21.15
C TRP A 325 -2.58 -4.72 -22.18
N GLY A 326 -2.93 -3.49 -22.59
CA GLY A 326 -2.21 -2.69 -23.58
C GLY A 326 -0.70 -2.56 -23.31
N PRO A 327 -0.27 -2.13 -22.10
CA PRO A 327 1.17 -2.03 -21.79
C PRO A 327 1.90 -3.36 -21.85
N LEU A 328 1.24 -4.44 -21.43
CA LEU A 328 1.81 -5.79 -21.48
C LEU A 328 1.99 -6.22 -22.93
N ARG A 329 0.99 -5.97 -23.79
CA ARG A 329 1.09 -6.20 -25.24
C ARG A 329 2.26 -5.41 -25.83
N ASP A 330 2.33 -4.11 -25.57
CA ASP A 330 3.33 -3.23 -26.17
C ASP A 330 4.75 -3.59 -25.71
N ALA A 331 4.90 -4.02 -24.45
CA ALA A 331 6.19 -4.49 -23.93
C ALA A 331 6.62 -5.84 -24.48
N LEU A 332 5.70 -6.77 -24.76
CA LEU A 332 6.02 -8.10 -25.29
C LEU A 332 6.15 -8.14 -26.81
N ALA A 333 5.58 -7.16 -27.53
CA ALA A 333 5.60 -7.12 -28.98
C ALA A 333 7.03 -7.25 -29.56
N PRO A 334 8.06 -6.53 -29.09
CA PRO A 334 9.42 -6.65 -29.64
C PRO A 334 10.03 -8.03 -29.46
N ALA A 335 9.77 -8.72 -28.34
CA ALA A 335 10.25 -10.08 -28.13
C ALA A 335 9.54 -11.09 -29.02
N TYR A 336 8.23 -10.91 -29.23
CA TYR A 336 7.46 -11.85 -30.05
C TYR A 336 7.70 -11.67 -31.55
N THR A 337 7.77 -10.43 -32.05
CA THR A 337 7.86 -10.15 -33.49
C THR A 337 9.30 -10.09 -34.00
N ALA A 338 10.24 -9.60 -33.19
CA ALA A 338 11.61 -9.33 -33.60
C ALA A 338 12.66 -10.10 -32.79
N GLY A 339 12.25 -10.96 -31.84
CA GLY A 339 13.17 -11.70 -30.96
C GLY A 339 13.99 -10.81 -30.02
N SER A 340 13.62 -9.54 -29.88
CA SER A 340 14.38 -8.57 -29.08
C SER A 340 14.12 -8.74 -27.58
N PRO A 341 15.13 -8.59 -26.71
CA PRO A 341 14.95 -8.82 -25.27
C PRO A 341 13.97 -7.80 -24.67
N SER A 342 12.80 -8.28 -24.23
CA SER A 342 11.74 -7.44 -23.65
C SER A 342 11.73 -7.43 -22.12
N ALA A 343 12.59 -8.22 -21.46
CA ALA A 343 12.70 -8.22 -20.01
C ALA A 343 13.06 -6.84 -19.40
N PRO A 344 13.91 -6.00 -20.01
CA PRO A 344 14.15 -4.64 -19.52
C PRO A 344 12.92 -3.73 -19.65
N LEU A 345 12.12 -3.89 -20.72
CA LEU A 345 10.89 -3.11 -20.92
C LEU A 345 9.83 -3.45 -19.86
N LEU A 346 9.68 -4.74 -19.56
CA LEU A 346 8.78 -5.19 -18.49
C LEU A 346 9.20 -4.66 -17.11
N ARG A 347 10.50 -4.64 -16.80
CA ARG A 347 11.01 -4.02 -15.57
C ARG A 347 10.76 -2.52 -15.54
N ALA A 348 11.04 -1.82 -16.63
CA ALA A 348 10.76 -0.38 -16.72
C ALA A 348 9.27 -0.07 -16.54
N LEU A 349 8.36 -0.92 -17.02
CA LEU A 349 6.93 -0.81 -16.73
C LEU A 349 6.60 -1.07 -15.26
N ALA A 350 7.19 -2.08 -14.63
CA ALA A 350 7.03 -2.34 -13.19
C ALA A 350 7.52 -1.15 -12.35
N ASP A 351 8.70 -0.59 -12.68
CA ASP A 351 9.26 0.60 -12.04
C ASP A 351 8.37 1.82 -12.25
N ALA A 352 7.83 2.01 -13.46
CA ALA A 352 6.92 3.09 -13.77
C ALA A 352 5.61 3.00 -12.96
N GLN A 353 5.07 1.78 -12.77
CA GLN A 353 3.92 1.53 -11.90
C GLN A 353 4.23 1.92 -10.46
N ARG A 354 5.34 1.42 -9.89
CA ARG A 354 5.79 1.74 -8.52
C ARG A 354 5.99 3.24 -8.30
N LEU A 355 6.60 3.93 -9.27
CA LEU A 355 6.78 5.39 -9.24
C LEU A 355 5.45 6.13 -9.31
N SER A 356 4.49 5.63 -10.08
CA SER A 356 3.16 6.23 -10.18
C SER A 356 2.40 6.16 -8.85
N GLU A 357 2.48 5.02 -8.16
CA GLU A 357 1.88 4.80 -6.84
C GLU A 357 2.53 5.71 -5.78
N ARG A 358 3.86 5.77 -5.74
CA ARG A 358 4.60 6.67 -4.83
C ARG A 358 4.19 8.12 -5.02
N ARG A 359 4.14 8.59 -6.26
CA ARG A 359 3.71 9.97 -6.58
C ARG A 359 2.24 10.22 -6.23
N ALA A 360 1.37 9.22 -6.42
CA ALA A 360 -0.04 9.33 -6.04
C ALA A 360 -0.18 9.49 -4.52
N ALA A 361 0.59 8.71 -3.74
CA ALA A 361 0.63 8.81 -2.29
C ALA A 361 1.17 10.18 -1.80
N GLU A 362 2.26 10.67 -2.40
CA GLU A 362 2.82 11.99 -2.09
C GLU A 362 1.83 13.13 -2.40
N ARG A 363 1.14 13.06 -3.55
CA ARG A 363 0.12 14.06 -3.91
C ARG A 363 -1.07 14.02 -2.96
N ALA A 364 -1.50 12.83 -2.54
CA ALA A 364 -2.55 12.69 -1.54
C ALA A 364 -2.11 13.35 -0.22
N ALA A 365 -0.90 13.07 0.25
CA ALA A 365 -0.34 13.71 1.45
C ALA A 365 -0.26 15.24 1.32
N GLY A 366 0.17 15.77 0.18
CA GLY A 366 0.24 17.21 -0.08
C GLY A 366 -1.14 17.89 -0.06
N LYS A 367 -2.16 17.28 -0.68
CA LYS A 367 -3.54 17.79 -0.66
C LYS A 367 -4.10 17.85 0.76
N LEU A 368 -3.76 16.87 1.60
CA LEU A 368 -4.19 16.81 2.99
C LEU A 368 -3.56 17.90 3.85
N SER A 369 -2.27 18.18 3.64
CA SER A 369 -1.59 19.29 4.31
C SER A 369 -2.29 20.62 4.03
N VAL A 370 -2.69 20.88 2.79
CA VAL A 370 -3.43 22.10 2.42
C VAL A 370 -4.86 22.08 2.98
N ALA A 371 -5.56 20.95 2.86
CA ALA A 371 -6.93 20.81 3.34
C ALA A 371 -7.04 20.92 4.88
N LEU A 372 -5.97 20.59 5.62
CA LEU A 372 -5.94 20.71 7.08
C LEU A 372 -5.82 22.17 7.56
N VAL A 373 -5.28 23.09 6.73
CA VAL A 373 -5.14 24.50 7.12
C VAL A 373 -6.49 25.22 7.14
N VAL A 374 -7.40 24.88 6.23
CA VAL A 374 -8.70 25.55 6.07
C VAL A 374 -9.61 25.40 7.31
N PRO A 375 -9.90 24.19 7.83
CA PRO A 375 -10.70 24.00 9.04
C PRO A 375 -10.05 24.64 10.27
N LEU A 376 -8.72 24.60 10.33
CA LEU A 376 -7.96 25.09 11.46
C LEU A 376 -8.01 26.62 11.53
N GLY A 377 -7.92 27.31 10.39
CA GLY A 377 -8.12 28.75 10.30
C GLY A 377 -9.58 29.17 10.55
N LEU A 378 -10.55 28.48 9.94
CA LEU A 378 -11.97 28.84 10.04
C LEU A 378 -12.62 28.49 11.38
N CYS A 379 -12.12 27.50 12.13
CA CYS A 379 -12.71 27.09 13.41
C CYS A 379 -11.89 27.54 14.62
N SER A 380 -10.55 27.50 14.57
CA SER A 380 -9.74 27.82 15.77
C SER A 380 -9.68 29.32 16.04
N LEU A 381 -9.64 30.17 15.01
CA LEU A 381 -9.56 31.62 15.17
C LEU A 381 -10.86 32.17 15.80
N PRO A 382 -12.07 31.83 15.30
CA PRO A 382 -13.32 32.27 15.92
C PRO A 382 -13.55 31.64 17.30
N ALA A 383 -13.19 30.37 17.50
CA ALA A 383 -13.30 29.74 18.81
C ALA A 383 -12.40 30.42 19.84
N PHE A 384 -11.16 30.79 19.47
CA PHE A 384 -10.25 31.54 20.33
C PHE A 384 -10.78 32.94 20.67
N ILE A 385 -11.35 33.64 19.68
CA ILE A 385 -11.97 34.96 19.91
C ILE A 385 -13.15 34.83 20.89
N CYS A 386 -14.06 33.87 20.67
CA CYS A 386 -15.24 33.67 21.52
C CYS A 386 -14.91 33.19 22.94
N LEU A 387 -13.94 32.28 23.11
CA LEU A 387 -13.58 31.70 24.41
C LEU A 387 -12.54 32.51 25.18
N GLY A 388 -11.63 33.20 24.48
CA GLY A 388 -10.52 33.92 25.09
C GLY A 388 -10.77 35.42 25.16
N ILE A 389 -11.00 36.06 24.00
CA ILE A 389 -10.96 37.53 23.89
C ILE A 389 -12.26 38.17 24.39
N VAL A 390 -13.41 37.64 23.99
CA VAL A 390 -14.73 38.20 24.34
C VAL A 390 -14.96 38.27 25.87
N PRO A 391 -14.70 37.21 26.65
CA PRO A 391 -14.88 37.26 28.11
C PRO A 391 -13.95 38.27 28.78
N ILE A 392 -12.70 38.36 28.33
CA ILE A 392 -11.70 39.31 28.84
C ILE A 392 -12.16 40.75 28.57
N LEU A 393 -12.63 41.06 27.36
CA LEU A 393 -13.17 42.38 27.02
C LEU A 393 -14.38 42.74 27.88
N ILE A 394 -15.31 41.81 28.07
CA ILE A 394 -16.50 42.01 28.93
C ILE A 394 -16.08 42.26 30.38
N SER A 395 -15.04 41.59 30.87
CA SER A 395 -14.51 41.79 32.22
C SER A 395 -13.78 43.14 32.41
N LEU A 396 -13.22 43.72 31.35
CA LEU A 396 -12.46 44.98 31.39
C LEU A 396 -13.31 46.23 31.09
N LEU A 397 -14.47 46.05 30.44
CA LEU A 397 -15.40 47.13 30.12
C LEU A 397 -15.87 47.93 31.36
N PRO A 398 -16.26 47.29 32.49
CA PRO A 398 -16.69 48.00 33.69
C PRO A 398 -15.59 48.83 34.35
N THR A 399 -14.33 48.42 34.20
CA THR A 399 -13.15 49.06 34.82
C THR A 399 -12.62 50.27 34.03
N LEU A 400 -13.10 50.48 32.81
CA LEU A 400 -12.73 51.62 31.95
C LEU A 400 -13.83 52.67 31.84
N THR A 401 -15.08 52.32 32.15
CA THR A 401 -16.26 53.21 32.09
C THR A 401 -16.72 53.73 33.45
N GLY A 402 -16.04 53.35 34.54
CA GLY A 402 -16.19 53.90 35.89
C GLY A 402 -14.86 54.43 36.38
#